data_AF-A0A2M7NF23-F1
#
_entry.id   AF-A0A2M7NF23-F1
#
_cell.length_a   1.000
_cell.length_b   1.000
_cell.length_c   1.000
_cell.angle_alpha   90.00
_cell.angle_beta   90.00
_cell.angle_gamma   90.00
#
_symmetry.space_group_name_H-M   'P 1'
#
loop_
_entity.id
_entity.type
_entity.pdbx_description
1 polymer ?
#
loop_
_entity_poly.entity_id
_entity_poly.type
_entity_poly.pdbx_seq_one_letter_code
_entity_poly.pdbx_strand_id
1 'polypeptide(L)'
;MKYSIILFSLITVLFSSCDPINFGTYHIENTTLKNLEVRFYGVVQSEQDTLNLPPNEITEWRKISGRGDGETRINMYKYYDSITLLLDDRVIKTYNSNSTGKSIYDYQFWDVKDKGNDHYEYTYSIEKSDIAE
;
A
#
# COMPACT_ATOMS: atom_id res chain seq x y z
N MET A 1 27.63 42.10 24.76
CA MET A 1 26.19 41.94 24.45
C MET A 1 25.87 41.61 22.99
N LYS A 2 26.69 41.97 21.98
CA LYS A 2 26.41 41.61 20.55
C LYS A 2 26.62 40.13 20.21
N TYR A 3 27.54 39.44 20.88
CA TYR A 3 27.84 38.01 20.63
C TYR A 3 26.78 37.05 21.18
N SER A 4 25.99 37.45 22.18
CA SER A 4 24.94 36.60 22.77
C SER A 4 23.73 36.41 21.86
N ILE A 5 23.44 37.38 20.98
CA ILE A 5 22.30 37.30 20.04
C ILE A 5 22.60 36.34 18.89
N ILE A 6 23.87 36.29 18.44
CA ILE A 6 24.33 35.38 17.39
C ILE A 6 24.30 33.93 17.87
N LEU A 7 24.67 33.69 19.14
CA LEU A 7 24.64 32.34 19.73
C LEU A 7 23.21 31.78 19.85
N PHE A 8 22.22 32.63 20.15
CA PHE A 8 20.82 32.23 20.28
C PHE A 8 20.17 31.90 18.92
N SER A 9 20.60 32.58 17.84
CA SER A 9 20.15 32.26 16.48
C SER A 9 20.78 30.98 15.92
N LEU A 10 21.97 30.59 16.38
CA LEU A 10 22.62 29.35 15.94
C LEU A 10 22.00 28.09 16.56
N ILE A 11 21.48 28.20 17.79
CA ILE A 11 20.84 27.09 18.52
C ILE A 11 19.44 26.77 17.97
N THR A 12 18.71 27.77 17.46
CA THR A 12 17.34 27.57 16.93
C THR A 12 17.31 26.83 15.59
N VAL A 13 18.38 26.90 14.79
CA VAL A 13 18.51 26.15 13.53
C VAL A 13 18.80 24.66 13.76
N LEU A 14 19.27 24.27 14.96
CA LEU A 14 19.54 22.86 15.29
C LEU A 14 18.29 22.07 15.70
N PHE A 15 17.16 22.74 15.88
CA PHE A 15 15.85 22.12 16.14
C PHE A 15 14.91 22.20 14.93
N SER A 16 15.45 22.31 13.71
CA SER A 16 14.67 22.01 12.52
C SER A 16 14.30 20.53 12.57
N SER A 17 13.17 20.24 13.22
CA SER A 17 12.56 18.94 13.33
C SER A 17 12.36 18.39 11.92
N CYS A 18 13.13 17.38 11.54
CA CYS A 18 12.72 16.52 10.45
C CYS A 18 11.45 15.82 10.91
N ASP A 19 10.35 16.03 10.18
CA ASP A 19 9.14 15.23 10.36
C ASP A 19 9.52 13.75 10.32
N PRO A 20 8.99 12.91 11.23
CA PRO A 20 9.27 11.48 11.20
C PRO A 20 8.86 10.87 9.85
N ILE A 21 9.55 9.79 9.49
CA ILE A 21 9.31 9.05 8.26
C ILE A 21 8.62 7.76 8.64
N ASN A 22 7.43 7.52 8.08
CA ASN A 22 6.68 6.30 8.33
C ASN A 22 6.71 5.41 7.09
N PHE A 23 6.72 4.11 7.30
CA PHE A 23 6.84 3.09 6.27
C PHE A 23 5.57 2.24 6.19
N GLY A 24 5.17 1.91 4.97
CA GLY A 24 4.08 0.98 4.71
C GLY A 24 4.56 -0.16 3.81
N THR A 25 4.35 -1.41 4.22
CA THR A 25 4.56 -2.59 3.37
C THR A 25 3.21 -3.23 3.05
N TYR A 26 2.95 -3.45 1.77
CA TYR A 26 1.70 -3.99 1.26
C TYR A 26 1.91 -5.39 0.73
N HIS A 27 1.06 -6.30 1.18
CA HIS A 27 1.04 -7.68 0.76
C HIS A 27 -0.33 -8.05 0.20
N ILE A 28 -0.33 -8.99 -0.73
CA ILE A 28 -1.54 -9.66 -1.18
C ILE A 28 -1.36 -11.14 -0.88
N GLU A 29 -2.32 -11.69 -0.14
CA GLU A 29 -2.35 -13.09 0.23
C GLU A 29 -3.32 -13.83 -0.68
N ASN A 30 -2.87 -14.94 -1.25
CA ASN A 30 -3.74 -15.86 -1.98
C ASN A 30 -3.99 -17.09 -1.12
N THR A 31 -5.15 -17.15 -0.47
CA THR A 31 -5.54 -18.30 0.36
C THR A 31 -6.18 -19.43 -0.46
N THR A 32 -6.18 -19.31 -1.79
CA THR A 32 -6.77 -20.30 -2.70
C THR A 32 -5.74 -21.37 -3.10
N LEU A 33 -6.23 -22.43 -3.74
CA LEU A 33 -5.37 -23.50 -4.30
C LEU A 33 -4.97 -23.25 -5.76
N LYS A 34 -5.20 -22.04 -6.27
CA LYS A 34 -4.93 -21.67 -7.66
C LYS A 34 -3.82 -20.63 -7.72
N ASN A 35 -3.01 -20.67 -8.77
CA ASN A 35 -2.17 -19.53 -9.11
C ASN A 35 -3.07 -18.41 -9.60
N LEU A 36 -2.89 -17.21 -9.04
CA LEU A 36 -3.61 -16.02 -9.47
C LEU A 36 -2.60 -14.98 -9.95
N GLU A 37 -3.07 -14.05 -10.75
CA GLU A 37 -2.30 -12.88 -11.14
C GLU A 37 -3.13 -11.63 -10.87
N VAL A 38 -2.49 -10.60 -10.31
CA VAL A 38 -3.10 -9.29 -10.12
C VAL A 38 -2.40 -8.30 -11.03
N ARG A 39 -3.16 -7.65 -11.90
CA ARG A 39 -2.68 -6.58 -12.77
C ARG A 39 -3.25 -5.25 -12.29
N PHE A 40 -2.37 -4.31 -12.03
CA PHE A 40 -2.70 -2.94 -11.63
C PHE A 40 -2.58 -2.05 -12.86
N TYR A 41 -3.65 -1.34 -13.19
CA TYR A 41 -3.71 -0.47 -14.35
C TYR A 41 -3.83 0.98 -13.90
N GLY A 42 -2.75 1.74 -14.03
CA GLY A 42 -2.72 3.17 -13.74
C GLY A 42 -3.15 4.08 -14.88
N VAL A 43 -3.50 5.32 -14.52
CA VAL A 43 -3.79 6.42 -15.45
C VAL A 43 -2.58 6.73 -16.32
N VAL A 44 -1.38 6.54 -15.76
CA VAL A 44 -0.10 6.69 -16.44
C VAL A 44 0.51 5.30 -16.64
N GLN A 45 1.00 5.00 -17.85
CA GLN A 45 1.57 3.69 -18.22
C GLN A 45 2.71 3.22 -17.30
N SER A 46 3.41 4.14 -16.64
CA SER A 46 4.48 3.85 -15.67
C SER A 46 3.98 3.30 -14.33
N GLU A 47 2.67 3.36 -14.08
CA GLU A 47 2.02 2.89 -12.84
C GLU A 47 1.28 1.57 -13.10
N GLN A 48 1.82 0.74 -13.99
CA GLN A 48 1.33 -0.61 -14.21
C GLN A 48 2.21 -1.60 -13.46
N ASP A 49 1.58 -2.41 -12.61
CA ASP A 49 2.24 -3.47 -11.86
C ASP A 49 1.56 -4.81 -12.20
N THR A 50 2.34 -5.88 -12.24
CA THR A 50 1.83 -7.25 -12.31
C THR A 50 2.39 -8.05 -11.16
N LEU A 51 1.53 -8.72 -10.42
CA LEU A 51 1.89 -9.53 -9.26
C LEU A 51 1.38 -10.96 -9.45
N ASN A 52 2.31 -11.90 -9.50
CA ASN A 52 1.99 -13.32 -9.46
C ASN A 52 1.75 -13.74 -8.02
N LEU A 53 0.64 -14.45 -7.78
CA LEU A 53 0.22 -14.91 -6.47
C LEU A 53 0.17 -16.44 -6.44
N PRO A 54 1.23 -17.11 -5.97
CA PRO A 54 1.21 -18.55 -5.76
C PRO A 54 0.13 -18.97 -4.76
N PRO A 55 -0.37 -20.22 -4.84
CA PRO A 55 -1.41 -20.71 -3.94
C PRO A 55 -0.91 -20.82 -2.50
N ASN A 56 -1.73 -20.36 -1.55
CA ASN A 56 -1.44 -20.32 -0.10
C ASN A 56 -0.19 -19.52 0.27
N GLU A 57 0.11 -18.46 -0.47
CA GLU A 57 1.26 -17.59 -0.20
C GLU A 57 0.85 -16.13 -0.01
N ILE A 58 1.67 -15.42 0.76
CA ILE A 58 1.63 -13.97 0.93
C ILE A 58 2.74 -13.38 0.05
N THR A 59 2.38 -12.51 -0.88
CA THR A 59 3.34 -11.86 -1.79
C THR A 59 3.43 -10.37 -1.47
N GLU A 60 4.65 -9.86 -1.26
CA GLU A 60 4.90 -8.43 -1.14
C GLU A 60 4.64 -7.76 -2.49
N TRP A 61 3.74 -6.77 -2.49
CA TRP A 61 3.43 -5.98 -3.66
C TRP A 61 4.26 -4.69 -3.70
N ARG A 62 4.21 -3.91 -2.60
CA ARG A 62 4.76 -2.56 -2.62
C ARG A 62 5.22 -2.10 -1.24
N LYS A 63 6.29 -1.29 -1.24
CA LYS A 63 6.73 -0.50 -0.09
C LYS A 63 6.58 0.97 -0.38
N ILE A 64 6.15 1.72 0.61
CA ILE A 64 6.05 3.18 0.55
C ILE A 64 6.69 3.81 1.78
N SER A 65 7.09 5.06 1.64
CA SER A 65 7.42 5.93 2.75
C SER A 65 6.67 7.25 2.63
N GLY A 66 6.36 7.85 3.78
CA GLY A 66 5.71 9.14 3.90
C GLY A 66 6.37 9.95 5.00
N ARG A 67 6.11 11.26 5.03
CA ARG A 67 6.50 12.15 6.13
C ARG A 67 5.28 12.54 6.94
N GLY A 68 5.43 12.63 8.25
CA GLY A 68 4.39 13.00 9.20
C GLY A 68 4.27 11.97 10.31
N ASP A 69 3.25 12.08 11.15
CA ASP A 69 3.00 11.12 12.23
C ASP A 69 1.95 10.07 11.79
N GLY A 70 2.21 8.79 12.07
CA GLY A 70 1.23 7.70 11.93
C GLY A 70 1.25 6.92 10.61
N GLU A 71 0.13 6.28 10.27
CA GLU A 71 0.03 5.37 9.12
C GLU A 71 0.25 6.06 7.77
N THR A 72 1.25 5.61 7.00
CA THR A 72 1.34 5.96 5.57
C THR A 72 0.50 4.98 4.75
N ARG A 73 -0.52 5.50 4.04
CA ARG A 73 -1.40 4.73 3.15
C ARG A 73 -1.20 5.05 1.67
N ILE A 74 -1.13 4.03 0.79
CA ILE A 74 -1.20 4.24 -0.67
C ILE A 74 -2.60 4.77 -1.00
N ASN A 75 -2.67 5.90 -1.70
CA ASN A 75 -3.91 6.33 -2.31
C ASN A 75 -4.14 5.56 -3.62
N MET A 76 -4.77 4.38 -3.55
CA MET A 76 -4.97 3.53 -4.73
C MET A 76 -5.74 4.23 -5.84
N TYR A 77 -6.73 5.05 -5.49
CA TYR A 77 -7.55 5.83 -6.45
C TYR A 77 -6.75 6.87 -7.22
N LYS A 78 -5.61 7.30 -6.68
CA LYS A 78 -4.73 8.27 -7.36
C LYS A 78 -3.84 7.60 -8.41
N TYR A 79 -3.43 6.36 -8.16
CA TYR A 79 -2.41 5.67 -8.95
C TYR A 79 -2.99 4.60 -9.89
N TYR A 80 -4.16 4.05 -9.58
CA TYR A 80 -4.74 2.93 -10.32
C TYR A 80 -6.20 3.20 -10.68
N ASP A 81 -6.51 3.16 -11.97
CA ASP A 81 -7.88 3.22 -12.51
C ASP A 81 -8.64 1.91 -12.25
N SER A 82 -7.93 0.80 -12.40
CA SER A 82 -8.48 -0.51 -12.12
C SER A 82 -7.41 -1.50 -11.67
N ILE A 83 -7.84 -2.49 -10.89
CA ILE A 83 -7.01 -3.61 -10.47
C ILE A 83 -7.76 -4.88 -10.85
N THR A 84 -7.15 -5.72 -11.66
CA THR A 84 -7.79 -6.92 -12.21
C THR A 84 -7.15 -8.17 -11.64
N LEU A 85 -7.98 -9.08 -11.16
CA LEU A 85 -7.61 -10.42 -10.73
C LEU A 85 -7.84 -11.39 -11.90
N LEU A 86 -6.82 -12.19 -12.20
CA LEU A 86 -6.83 -13.19 -13.25
C LEU A 86 -6.56 -14.59 -12.69
N LEU A 87 -7.17 -15.57 -13.34
CA LEU A 87 -6.92 -17.00 -13.16
C LEU A 87 -6.67 -17.60 -14.54
N ASP A 88 -5.48 -18.14 -14.78
CA ASP A 88 -5.09 -18.73 -16.07
C ASP A 88 -5.40 -17.77 -17.25
N ASP A 89 -4.95 -16.51 -17.16
CA ASP A 89 -5.20 -15.39 -18.09
C ASP A 89 -6.66 -14.95 -18.28
N ARG A 90 -7.61 -15.61 -17.61
CA ARG A 90 -9.02 -15.21 -17.60
C ARG A 90 -9.28 -14.20 -16.49
N VAL A 91 -9.87 -13.07 -16.84
CA VAL A 91 -10.35 -12.09 -15.86
C VAL A 91 -11.48 -12.69 -15.05
N ILE A 92 -11.31 -12.75 -13.73
CA ILE A 92 -12.32 -13.23 -12.77
C ILE A 92 -12.96 -12.08 -11.99
N LYS A 93 -12.20 -11.01 -11.70
CA LYS A 93 -12.74 -9.84 -11.01
C LYS A 93 -11.95 -8.59 -11.37
N THR A 94 -12.65 -7.47 -11.53
CA THR A 94 -12.03 -6.15 -11.69
C THR A 94 -12.53 -5.23 -10.59
N TYR A 95 -11.59 -4.69 -9.84
CA TYR A 95 -11.79 -3.66 -8.83
C TYR A 95 -11.59 -2.28 -9.47
N ASN A 96 -12.45 -1.34 -9.12
CA ASN A 96 -12.37 0.06 -9.50
C ASN A 96 -12.99 0.94 -8.40
N SER A 97 -12.99 2.25 -8.62
CA SER A 97 -13.46 3.22 -7.62
C SER A 97 -14.94 3.09 -7.23
N ASN A 98 -15.74 2.43 -8.06
CA ASN A 98 -17.17 2.21 -7.85
C ASN A 98 -17.50 0.76 -7.46
N SER A 99 -16.49 -0.08 -7.23
CA SER A 99 -16.71 -1.47 -6.83
C SER A 99 -17.47 -1.54 -5.51
N THR A 100 -18.57 -2.28 -5.49
CA THR A 100 -19.34 -2.56 -4.27
C THR A 100 -18.84 -3.82 -3.58
N GLY A 101 -18.85 -3.84 -2.24
CA GLY A 101 -18.41 -5.00 -1.44
C GLY A 101 -16.89 -5.05 -1.25
N LYS A 102 -16.36 -6.26 -1.00
CA LYS A 102 -14.93 -6.48 -0.75
C LYS A 102 -14.09 -6.01 -1.94
N SER A 103 -13.24 -5.00 -1.70
CA SER A 103 -12.43 -4.32 -2.70
C SER A 103 -11.03 -4.01 -2.20
N ILE A 104 -10.03 -4.20 -3.06
CA ILE A 104 -8.64 -3.86 -2.76
C ILE A 104 -8.42 -2.35 -2.54
N TYR A 105 -9.30 -1.50 -3.07
CA TYR A 105 -9.26 -0.05 -2.88
C TYR A 105 -9.74 0.40 -1.49
N ASP A 106 -10.41 -0.47 -0.74
CA ASP A 106 -11.06 -0.13 0.51
C ASP A 106 -10.32 -0.75 1.69
N TYR A 107 -9.66 0.12 2.46
CA TYR A 107 -8.82 -0.25 3.61
C TYR A 107 -9.58 -0.95 4.74
N GLN A 108 -10.93 -0.96 4.75
CA GLN A 108 -11.67 -1.78 5.72
C GLN A 108 -11.49 -3.30 5.50
N PHE A 109 -11.08 -3.71 4.30
CA PHE A 109 -10.83 -5.11 3.95
C PHE A 109 -9.34 -5.49 4.02
N TRP A 110 -8.48 -4.58 4.48
CA TRP A 110 -7.07 -4.85 4.71
C TRP A 110 -6.84 -5.17 6.18
N ASP A 111 -6.10 -6.24 6.45
CA ASP A 111 -5.55 -6.49 7.77
C ASP A 111 -4.35 -5.55 7.98
N VAL A 112 -4.35 -4.78 9.06
CA VAL A 112 -3.34 -3.77 9.36
C VAL A 112 -2.60 -4.15 10.63
N LYS A 113 -1.27 -4.26 10.52
CA LYS A 113 -0.40 -4.62 11.64
C LYS A 113 0.67 -3.55 11.86
N ASP A 114 0.64 -2.96 13.05
CA ASP A 114 1.71 -2.09 13.54
C ASP A 114 2.95 -2.94 13.90
N LYS A 115 4.10 -2.59 13.31
CA LYS A 115 5.40 -3.23 13.54
C LYS A 115 6.33 -2.40 14.43
N GLY A 116 5.84 -1.25 14.93
CA GLY A 116 6.63 -0.27 15.66
C GLY A 116 7.57 0.52 14.75
N ASN A 117 8.22 1.54 15.32
CA ASN A 117 9.13 2.44 14.59
C ASN A 117 8.48 3.01 13.31
N ASP A 118 7.21 3.42 13.44
CA ASP A 118 6.43 3.99 12.35
C ASP A 118 6.30 3.10 11.10
N HIS A 119 6.39 1.78 11.29
CA HIS A 119 6.22 0.78 10.23
C HIS A 119 4.86 0.08 10.36
N TYR A 120 4.08 0.11 9.28
CA TYR A 120 2.80 -0.62 9.18
C TYR A 120 2.83 -1.65 8.05
N GLU A 121 2.27 -2.82 8.30
CA GLU A 121 2.02 -3.85 7.29
C GLU A 121 0.54 -3.93 6.97
N TYR A 122 0.22 -3.99 5.68
CA TYR A 122 -1.12 -4.09 5.14
C TYR A 122 -1.22 -5.40 4.35
N THR A 123 -2.18 -6.25 4.68
CA THR A 123 -2.42 -7.51 3.96
C THR A 123 -3.84 -7.55 3.43
N TYR A 124 -3.99 -7.76 2.12
CA TYR A 124 -5.28 -8.02 1.49
C TYR A 124 -5.37 -9.48 1.09
N SER A 125 -6.32 -10.21 1.66
CA SER A 125 -6.48 -11.65 1.40
C SER A 125 -7.51 -11.90 0.30
N ILE A 126 -7.13 -12.66 -0.71
CA ILE A 126 -8.01 -13.21 -1.74
C ILE A 126 -8.41 -14.62 -1.31
N GLU A 127 -9.71 -14.85 -1.22
CA GLU A 127 -10.31 -16.09 -0.71
C GLU A 127 -11.03 -16.88 -1.81
N LYS A 128 -11.40 -18.12 -1.49
CA LYS A 128 -12.18 -18.96 -2.42
C LYS A 128 -13.50 -18.31 -2.84
N SER A 129 -14.14 -17.56 -1.93
CA SER A 129 -15.37 -16.79 -2.20
C SER A 129 -15.16 -15.65 -3.18
N ASP A 130 -13.93 -15.12 -3.31
CA ASP A 130 -13.60 -14.04 -4.24
C ASP A 130 -13.41 -14.53 -5.68
N ILE A 131 -13.18 -15.84 -5.87
CA ILE A 131 -12.91 -16.47 -7.17
C ILE A 131 -14.03 -17.44 -7.61
N ALA A 132 -15.09 -17.59 -6.81
CA ALA A 132 -16.20 -18.47 -7.11
C ALA A 132 -17.16 -17.81 -8.11
N GLU A 133 -17.42 -18.50 -9.22
CA GLU A 133 -18.47 -18.19 -10.20
C GLU A 133 -19.87 -18.50 -9.67
#